data_AF-A0A958MA78-F1
#
_entry.id   AF-A0A958MA78-F1
#
_cell.length_a   1.000
_cell.length_b   1.000
_cell.length_c   1.000
_cell.angle_alpha   90.00
_cell.angle_beta   90.00
_cell.angle_gamma   90.00
#
_symmetry.space_group_name_H-M   'P 1'
#
loop_
_entity.id
_entity.type
_entity.pdbx_description
1 polymer ?
#
loop_
_entity_poly.entity_id
_entity_poly.type
_entity_poly.pdbx_seq_one_letter_code
_entity_poly.pdbx_strand_id
1 'polypeptide(L)'
;MRILYITLLLLMRLPAFGQAPGPAELLEKTIAENEFAGVAAGFSIVGDSTWAYGAGYSNVENKEAFTGQTVTQIASLVKPMTAIAMMQLWEQGKVRLDDPIQKYVPDFPVKKEGPVTVRQLLNHTSGIGGYASEAARENRKNYTTLAEAVAVFKDNDLVSPPGTAYYYSTYGYVLLGRLIENV
;
A
#
# COMPACT_ATOMS: atom_id res chain seq x y z
N MET A 1 -14.17 24.18 -77.45
CA MET A 1 -13.09 23.20 -77.18
C MET A 1 -12.96 23.10 -75.67
N ARG A 2 -13.53 22.04 -75.07
CA ARG A 2 -13.58 21.79 -73.61
C ARG A 2 -12.33 21.02 -73.20
N ILE A 3 -11.57 21.51 -72.22
CA ILE A 3 -10.54 20.73 -71.53
C ILE A 3 -10.96 20.61 -70.07
N LEU A 4 -11.25 19.37 -69.67
CA LEU A 4 -11.71 18.96 -68.35
C LEU A 4 -10.44 18.59 -67.54
N TYR A 5 -10.10 19.36 -66.51
CA TYR A 5 -9.09 18.93 -65.53
C TYR A 5 -9.82 18.21 -64.39
N ILE A 6 -9.73 16.89 -64.37
CA ILE A 6 -10.14 16.06 -63.24
C ILE A 6 -9.01 16.11 -62.21
N THR A 7 -9.21 16.86 -61.13
CA THR A 7 -8.31 16.82 -59.97
C THR A 7 -8.68 15.59 -59.12
N LEU A 8 -7.91 14.53 -59.25
CA LEU A 8 -8.02 13.34 -58.40
C LEU A 8 -7.37 13.64 -57.04
N LEU A 9 -8.18 14.00 -56.04
CA LEU A 9 -7.75 14.12 -54.65
C LEU A 9 -7.51 12.70 -54.10
N LEU A 10 -6.25 12.28 -54.12
CA LEU A 10 -5.79 11.07 -53.45
C LEU A 10 -5.80 11.34 -51.93
N LEU A 11 -6.88 10.95 -51.24
CA LEU A 11 -6.92 10.90 -49.78
C LEU A 11 -5.96 9.80 -49.30
N MET A 12 -4.68 10.12 -49.18
CA MET A 12 -3.75 9.31 -48.38
C MET A 12 -4.25 9.34 -46.94
N ARG A 13 -4.88 8.24 -46.51
CA ARG A 13 -5.06 7.96 -45.08
C ARG A 13 -3.65 7.87 -44.49
N LEU A 14 -3.21 8.92 -43.81
CA LEU A 14 -2.09 8.81 -42.88
C LEU A 14 -2.42 7.65 -41.93
N PRO A 15 -1.47 6.74 -41.64
CA PRO A 15 -1.69 5.77 -40.58
C PRO A 15 -2.01 6.59 -39.33
N ALA A 16 -3.20 6.38 -38.77
CA ALA A 16 -3.51 6.90 -37.45
C ALA A 16 -2.39 6.38 -36.55
N PHE A 17 -1.58 7.29 -35.99
CA PHE A 17 -0.74 6.93 -34.86
C PHE A 17 -1.68 6.27 -33.86
N GLY A 18 -1.51 4.96 -33.63
CA GLY A 18 -2.38 4.20 -32.75
C GLY A 18 -2.46 4.95 -31.44
N GLN A 19 -3.66 5.43 -31.11
CA GLN A 19 -3.89 6.09 -29.83
C GLN A 19 -3.45 5.09 -28.77
N ALA A 20 -2.61 5.51 -27.83
CA ALA A 20 -2.20 4.62 -26.75
C ALA A 20 -3.46 4.04 -26.10
N PRO A 21 -3.49 2.73 -25.79
CA PRO A 21 -4.67 2.09 -25.25
C PRO A 21 -5.15 2.84 -24.01
N GLY A 22 -6.47 3.01 -23.90
CA GLY A 22 -7.05 3.69 -22.75
C GLY A 22 -6.79 2.90 -21.45
N PRO A 23 -6.89 3.52 -20.27
CA PRO A 23 -6.65 2.84 -18.99
C PRO A 23 -7.46 1.55 -18.80
N ALA A 24 -8.72 1.52 -19.25
CA ALA A 24 -9.55 0.30 -19.20
C ALA A 24 -9.00 -0.81 -20.10
N GLU A 25 -8.60 -0.48 -21.33
CA GLU A 25 -8.03 -1.42 -22.30
C GLU A 25 -6.70 -2.01 -21.80
N LEU A 26 -5.89 -1.22 -21.09
CA LEU A 26 -4.69 -1.72 -20.43
C LEU A 26 -5.03 -2.76 -19.35
N LEU A 27 -6.05 -2.53 -18.52
CA LEU A 27 -6.44 -3.54 -17.52
C LEU A 27 -6.97 -4.81 -18.18
N GLU A 28 -7.84 -4.69 -19.19
CA GLU A 28 -8.35 -5.85 -19.94
C GLU A 28 -7.22 -6.65 -20.59
N LYS A 29 -6.20 -5.96 -21.11
CA LYS A 29 -5.02 -6.61 -21.68
C LYS A 29 -4.27 -7.44 -20.64
N THR A 30 -4.05 -6.92 -19.42
CA THR A 30 -3.37 -7.70 -18.36
C THR A 30 -4.15 -8.95 -17.94
N ILE A 31 -5.48 -8.91 -18.00
CA ILE A 31 -6.33 -10.09 -17.77
C ILE A 31 -6.21 -11.07 -18.94
N ALA A 32 -6.26 -10.59 -20.18
CA ALA A 32 -6.13 -11.42 -21.38
C ALA A 32 -4.76 -12.12 -21.47
N GLU A 33 -3.70 -11.47 -20.97
CA GLU A 33 -2.34 -12.02 -20.87
C GLU A 33 -2.16 -12.94 -19.65
N ASN A 34 -3.20 -13.15 -18.83
CA ASN A 34 -3.20 -13.94 -17.59
C ASN A 34 -2.17 -13.47 -16.55
N GLU A 35 -1.85 -12.18 -16.53
CA GLU A 35 -0.94 -11.61 -15.53
C GLU A 35 -1.62 -11.51 -14.16
N PHE A 36 -2.93 -11.24 -14.15
CA PHE A 36 -3.75 -11.14 -12.94
C PHE A 36 -5.08 -11.87 -13.12
N ALA A 37 -5.61 -12.41 -12.01
CA ALA A 37 -6.97 -12.93 -11.98
C ALA A 37 -8.01 -11.80 -12.04
N GLY A 38 -7.72 -10.69 -11.38
CA GLY A 38 -8.53 -9.48 -11.37
C GLY A 38 -7.69 -8.27 -10.94
N VAL A 39 -8.02 -7.11 -11.48
CA VAL A 39 -7.29 -5.86 -11.24
C VAL A 39 -8.25 -4.68 -11.25
N ALA A 40 -7.93 -3.64 -10.49
CA ALA A 40 -8.63 -2.36 -10.57
C ALA A 40 -7.64 -1.19 -10.56
N ALA A 41 -8.03 -0.11 -11.22
CA ALA A 41 -7.33 1.16 -11.20
C ALA A 41 -8.32 2.31 -11.15
N GLY A 42 -7.89 3.45 -10.62
CA GLY A 42 -8.70 4.65 -10.55
C GLY A 42 -7.87 5.90 -10.38
N PHE A 43 -8.46 7.04 -10.73
CA PHE A 43 -7.93 8.37 -10.45
C PHE A 43 -9.07 9.31 -10.08
N SER A 44 -8.74 10.37 -9.34
CA SER A 44 -9.69 11.42 -9.00
C SER A 44 -9.03 12.78 -9.18
N ILE A 45 -9.69 13.64 -9.93
CA ILE A 45 -9.36 15.05 -10.10
C ILE A 45 -10.38 15.84 -9.29
N VAL A 46 -9.91 16.50 -8.24
CA VAL A 46 -10.77 17.26 -7.32
C VAL A 46 -11.56 18.32 -8.08
N GLY A 47 -12.89 18.27 -7.96
CA GLY A 47 -13.79 19.24 -8.60
C GLY A 47 -14.10 18.98 -10.07
N ASP A 48 -13.59 17.88 -10.66
CA ASP A 48 -13.81 17.54 -12.06
C ASP A 48 -14.35 16.12 -12.21
N SER A 49 -13.47 15.12 -12.16
CA SER A 49 -13.82 13.75 -12.56
C SER A 49 -13.19 12.71 -11.66
N THR A 50 -13.93 11.64 -11.41
CA THR A 50 -13.41 10.41 -10.80
C THR A 50 -13.67 9.26 -11.75
N TRP A 51 -12.64 8.46 -11.97
CA TRP A 51 -12.72 7.25 -12.78
C TRP A 51 -12.19 6.09 -11.95
N ALA A 52 -12.93 4.98 -11.98
CA ALA A 52 -12.51 3.72 -11.40
C ALA A 52 -13.02 2.59 -12.29
N TYR A 53 -12.15 1.65 -12.60
CA TYR A 53 -12.46 0.50 -13.44
C TYR A 53 -11.82 -0.75 -12.86
N GLY A 54 -12.45 -1.88 -13.09
CA GLY A 54 -11.90 -3.20 -12.78
C GLY A 54 -12.09 -4.15 -13.94
N ALA A 55 -11.19 -5.10 -14.06
CA ALA A 55 -11.20 -6.14 -15.08
C ALA A 55 -10.90 -7.51 -14.44
N GLY A 56 -11.39 -8.58 -15.07
CA GLY A 56 -11.21 -9.95 -14.60
C GLY A 56 -12.17 -10.32 -13.46
N TYR A 57 -11.70 -11.15 -12.54
CA TYR A 57 -12.52 -11.79 -11.52
C TYR A 57 -12.00 -11.54 -10.09
N SER A 58 -12.90 -11.18 -9.18
CA SER A 58 -12.65 -11.19 -7.74
C SER A 58 -12.68 -12.61 -7.16
N ASN A 59 -13.41 -13.50 -7.83
CA ASN A 59 -13.43 -14.92 -7.57
C ASN A 59 -13.44 -15.68 -8.90
N VAL A 60 -12.34 -16.38 -9.20
CA VAL A 60 -12.14 -17.11 -10.46
C VAL A 60 -13.10 -18.30 -10.58
N GLU A 61 -13.34 -19.02 -9.48
CA GLU A 61 -14.20 -20.21 -9.46
C GLU A 61 -15.66 -19.85 -9.73
N ASN A 62 -16.15 -18.81 -9.04
CA ASN A 62 -17.52 -18.33 -9.18
C ASN A 62 -17.73 -17.36 -10.36
N LYS A 63 -16.64 -16.98 -11.05
CA LYS A 63 -16.63 -15.95 -12.09
C LYS A 63 -17.27 -14.63 -11.65
N GLU A 64 -17.04 -14.23 -10.39
CA GLU A 64 -17.49 -12.94 -9.88
C GLU A 64 -16.60 -11.83 -10.42
N ALA A 65 -17.18 -10.80 -11.01
CA ALA A 65 -16.43 -9.73 -11.67
C ALA A 65 -15.61 -8.89 -10.68
N PHE A 66 -14.37 -8.60 -11.04
CA PHE A 66 -13.57 -7.58 -10.36
C PHE A 66 -14.00 -6.20 -10.88
N THR A 67 -14.37 -5.28 -9.98
CA THR A 67 -14.81 -3.94 -10.34
C THR A 67 -13.96 -2.89 -9.64
N GLY A 68 -14.10 -1.62 -10.04
CA GLY A 68 -13.50 -0.49 -9.32
C GLY A 68 -14.00 -0.32 -7.87
N GLN A 69 -14.98 -1.11 -7.43
CA GLN A 69 -15.56 -1.10 -6.07
C GLN A 69 -15.22 -2.37 -5.27
N THR A 70 -14.53 -3.34 -5.87
CA THR A 70 -14.15 -4.58 -5.18
C THR A 70 -13.17 -4.29 -4.04
N VAL A 71 -13.52 -4.69 -2.82
CA VAL A 71 -12.66 -4.55 -1.64
C VAL A 71 -11.59 -5.63 -1.66
N THR A 72 -10.32 -5.24 -1.46
CA THR A 72 -9.17 -6.14 -1.42
C THR A 72 -8.24 -5.82 -0.26
N GLN A 73 -7.38 -6.77 0.09
CA GLN A 73 -6.28 -6.53 1.02
C GLN A 73 -5.19 -5.70 0.31
N ILE A 74 -5.05 -4.44 0.68
CA ILE A 74 -4.09 -3.50 0.05
C ILE A 74 -2.66 -3.62 0.59
N ALA A 75 -2.41 -4.62 1.45
CA ALA A 75 -1.11 -4.90 2.07
C ALA A 75 -0.43 -3.62 2.61
N SER A 76 0.83 -3.39 2.24
CA SER A 76 1.64 -2.28 2.73
C SER A 76 1.11 -0.88 2.38
N LEU A 77 0.13 -0.75 1.48
CA LEU A 77 -0.53 0.53 1.21
C LEU A 77 -1.34 1.05 2.41
N VAL A 78 -1.56 0.23 3.44
CA VAL A 78 -2.15 0.68 4.71
C VAL A 78 -1.20 1.56 5.54
N LYS A 79 0.12 1.45 5.36
CA LYS A 79 1.11 2.14 6.21
C LYS A 79 0.97 3.68 6.21
N PRO A 80 0.82 4.35 5.06
CA PRO A 80 0.53 5.79 5.04
C PRO A 80 -0.72 6.17 5.83
N MET A 81 -1.76 5.33 5.85
CA MET A 81 -2.97 5.57 6.65
C MET A 81 -2.66 5.54 8.16
N THR A 82 -1.87 4.55 8.61
CA THR A 82 -1.35 4.50 9.99
C THR A 82 -0.51 5.73 10.31
N ALA A 83 0.37 6.16 9.40
CA ALA A 83 1.20 7.35 9.60
C ALA A 83 0.34 8.62 9.72
N ILE A 84 -0.72 8.77 8.91
CA ILE A 84 -1.68 9.88 9.02
C ILE A 84 -2.34 9.87 10.41
N ALA A 85 -2.84 8.72 10.87
CA ALA A 85 -3.46 8.61 12.20
C ALA A 85 -2.46 9.00 13.32
N MET A 86 -1.20 8.56 13.21
CA MET A 86 -0.14 8.95 14.14
C MET A 86 0.12 10.46 14.13
N MET A 87 0.15 11.08 12.95
CA MET A 87 0.35 12.53 12.83
C MET A 87 -0.84 13.31 13.39
N GLN A 88 -2.07 12.83 13.22
CA GLN A 88 -3.25 13.43 13.84
C GLN A 88 -3.19 13.37 15.38
N LEU A 89 -2.74 12.25 15.96
CA LEU A 89 -2.51 12.14 17.40
C LEU A 89 -1.40 13.07 17.89
N TRP A 90 -0.37 13.30 17.06
CA TRP A 90 0.69 14.27 17.34
C TRP A 90 0.19 15.72 17.31
N GLU A 91 -0.62 16.09 16.31
CA GLU A 91 -1.24 17.42 16.21
C GLU A 91 -2.15 17.72 17.42
N GLN A 92 -2.86 16.70 17.91
CA GLN A 92 -3.68 16.78 19.13
C GLN A 92 -2.85 16.85 20.42
N GLY A 93 -1.52 16.74 20.34
CA GLY A 93 -0.63 16.73 21.51
C GLY A 93 -0.69 15.44 22.33
N LYS A 94 -1.41 14.40 21.87
CA LYS A 94 -1.53 13.12 22.55
C LYS A 94 -0.26 12.26 22.40
N VAL A 95 0.43 12.42 21.28
CA VAL A 95 1.68 11.70 20.98
C VAL A 95 2.83 12.68 20.73
N ARG A 96 4.04 12.38 21.20
CA ARG A 96 5.27 13.06 20.76
C ARG A 96 6.14 12.07 20.00
N LEU A 97 6.71 12.55 18.88
CA LEU A 97 7.48 11.69 17.97
C LEU A 97 8.78 11.16 18.61
N ASP A 98 9.37 11.93 19.52
CA ASP A 98 10.63 11.57 20.16
C ASP A 98 10.44 10.86 21.52
N ASP A 99 9.19 10.63 21.93
CA ASP A 99 8.92 9.84 23.13
C ASP A 99 9.26 8.35 22.88
N PRO A 100 9.77 7.66 23.91
CA PRO A 100 9.98 6.21 23.85
C PRO A 100 8.64 5.49 23.74
N ILE A 101 8.61 4.40 22.97
CA ILE A 101 7.37 3.65 22.72
C ILE A 101 6.71 3.13 24.00
N GLN A 102 7.50 2.86 25.05
CA GLN A 102 7.03 2.42 26.37
C GLN A 102 6.07 3.39 27.03
N LYS A 103 6.11 4.68 26.67
CA LYS A 103 5.16 5.67 27.18
C LYS A 103 3.72 5.36 26.76
N TYR A 104 3.54 4.72 25.60
CA TYR A 104 2.23 4.40 25.04
C TYR A 104 1.94 2.90 25.01
N VAL A 105 2.98 2.06 25.00
CA VAL A 105 2.87 0.59 25.01
C VAL A 105 3.79 0.05 26.12
N PRO A 106 3.36 0.14 27.40
CA PRO A 106 4.23 -0.16 28.56
C PRO A 106 4.74 -1.60 28.64
N ASP A 107 4.07 -2.53 27.96
CA ASP A 107 4.42 -3.95 27.88
C ASP A 107 5.43 -4.27 26.76
N PHE A 108 5.82 -3.28 25.95
CA PHE A 108 6.91 -3.43 24.98
C PHE A 108 8.27 -3.25 25.67
N PRO A 109 9.18 -4.24 25.61
CA PRO A 109 10.42 -4.20 26.38
C PRO A 109 11.37 -3.10 25.87
N VAL A 110 12.11 -2.50 26.80
CA VAL A 110 13.26 -1.65 26.44
C VAL A 110 14.36 -2.56 25.87
N LYS A 111 14.90 -2.19 24.71
CA LYS A 111 15.91 -2.98 24.00
C LYS A 111 17.31 -2.71 24.55
N LYS A 112 18.22 -3.66 24.39
CA LYS A 112 19.61 -3.55 24.87
C LYS A 112 20.35 -2.35 24.26
N GLU A 113 20.01 -1.99 23.02
CA GLU A 113 20.58 -0.84 22.30
C GLU A 113 19.96 0.50 22.71
N GLY A 114 18.89 0.49 23.52
CA GLY A 114 18.17 1.68 23.96
C GLY A 114 16.68 1.68 23.57
N PRO A 115 15.92 2.70 24.02
CA PRO A 115 14.51 2.82 23.69
C PRO A 115 14.30 3.15 22.20
N VAL A 116 13.25 2.56 21.62
CA VAL A 116 12.75 2.92 20.29
C VAL A 116 11.75 4.06 20.43
N THR A 117 11.87 5.10 19.59
CA THR A 117 10.93 6.23 19.56
C THR A 117 9.83 6.05 18.51
N VAL A 118 8.75 6.80 18.66
CA VAL A 118 7.65 6.84 17.67
C VAL A 118 8.15 7.26 16.28
N ARG A 119 9.05 8.25 16.21
CA ARG A 119 9.68 8.72 14.97
C ARG A 119 10.43 7.60 14.25
N GLN A 120 11.19 6.81 15.01
CA GLN A 120 11.99 5.70 14.49
C GLN A 120 11.12 4.55 13.96
N LEU A 121 9.92 4.36 14.51
CA LEU A 121 8.95 3.41 13.96
C LEU A 121 8.39 3.93 12.62
N LEU A 122 7.96 5.19 12.57
CA LEU A 122 7.36 5.81 11.39
C LEU A 122 8.30 5.84 10.18
N ASN A 123 9.58 6.14 10.41
CA ASN A 123 10.59 6.27 9.35
C ASN A 123 11.40 4.99 9.11
N HIS A 124 11.00 3.85 9.72
CA HIS A 124 11.70 2.57 9.60
C HIS A 124 13.15 2.55 10.09
N THR A 125 13.53 3.38 11.06
CA THR A 125 14.87 3.36 11.69
C THR A 125 14.87 2.83 13.12
N SER A 126 13.87 2.05 13.53
CA SER A 126 13.76 1.50 14.90
C SER A 126 14.70 0.32 15.18
N GLY A 127 15.20 -0.34 14.14
CA GLY A 127 15.90 -1.61 14.27
C GLY A 127 14.97 -2.81 14.49
N ILE A 128 13.64 -2.64 14.53
CA ILE A 128 12.70 -3.76 14.63
C ILE A 128 12.73 -4.53 13.29
N GLY A 129 13.10 -5.80 13.35
CA GLY A 129 13.20 -6.68 12.18
C GLY A 129 11.86 -6.96 11.49
N GLY A 130 11.95 -7.69 10.38
CA GLY A 130 10.81 -8.19 9.62
C GLY A 130 10.42 -9.61 10.04
N TYR A 131 9.73 -10.31 9.14
CA TYR A 131 9.36 -11.71 9.33
C TYR A 131 10.59 -12.61 9.49
N ALA A 132 10.52 -13.59 10.40
CA ALA A 132 11.63 -14.51 10.68
C ALA A 132 11.90 -15.49 9.53
N SER A 133 10.93 -15.70 8.65
CA SER A 133 11.03 -16.57 7.47
C SER A 133 9.94 -16.23 6.46
N GLU A 134 10.04 -16.80 5.26
CA GLU A 134 8.99 -16.70 4.25
C GLU A 134 7.67 -17.28 4.74
N ALA A 135 7.70 -18.42 5.43
CA ALA A 135 6.51 -19.01 6.05
C ALA A 135 5.86 -18.07 7.09
N ALA A 136 6.66 -17.30 7.85
CA ALA A 136 6.13 -16.31 8.77
C ALA A 136 5.50 -15.12 8.04
N ARG A 137 6.02 -14.73 6.87
CA ARG A 137 5.44 -13.69 5.99
C ARG A 137 4.13 -14.16 5.35
N GLU A 138 4.06 -15.43 5.00
CA GLU A 138 2.86 -16.05 4.40
C GLU A 138 1.80 -16.44 5.43
N ASN A 139 2.13 -16.39 6.72
CA ASN A 139 1.19 -16.69 7.77
C ASN A 139 -0.05 -15.78 7.68
N ARG A 140 -1.23 -16.40 7.54
CA ARG A 140 -2.54 -15.74 7.50
C ARG A 140 -3.28 -15.83 8.84
N LYS A 141 -2.56 -16.09 9.93
CA LYS A 141 -3.13 -16.10 11.28
C LYS A 141 -3.73 -14.74 11.58
N ASN A 142 -5.03 -14.76 11.87
CA ASN A 142 -5.73 -13.62 12.42
C ASN A 142 -5.45 -13.57 13.92
N TYR A 143 -4.91 -12.45 14.38
CA TYR A 143 -4.78 -12.14 15.80
C TYR A 143 -6.03 -11.42 16.25
N THR A 144 -6.53 -11.76 17.44
CA THR A 144 -7.76 -11.15 17.96
C THR A 144 -7.49 -9.73 18.45
N THR A 145 -6.28 -9.48 18.94
CA THR A 145 -5.84 -8.18 19.46
C THR A 145 -4.47 -7.78 18.92
N LEU A 146 -4.19 -6.48 18.91
CA LEU A 146 -2.86 -5.98 18.57
C LEU A 146 -1.80 -6.38 19.60
N ALA A 147 -2.18 -6.57 20.86
CA ALA A 147 -1.28 -7.10 21.90
C ALA A 147 -0.77 -8.50 21.55
N GLU A 148 -1.65 -9.39 21.08
CA GLU A 148 -1.25 -10.73 20.60
C GLU A 148 -0.33 -10.67 19.38
N ALA A 149 -0.58 -9.73 18.46
CA ALA A 149 0.27 -9.54 17.29
C ALA A 149 1.66 -8.99 17.68
N VAL A 150 1.72 -8.06 18.64
CA VAL A 150 2.98 -7.52 19.18
C VAL A 150 3.78 -8.60 19.91
N ALA A 151 3.12 -9.51 20.62
CA ALA A 151 3.77 -10.61 21.34
C ALA A 151 4.61 -11.52 20.43
N VAL A 152 4.35 -11.55 19.12
CA VAL A 152 5.12 -12.34 18.14
C VAL A 152 6.57 -11.87 17.99
N PHE A 153 6.83 -10.58 18.19
CA PHE A 153 8.14 -9.99 17.90
C PHE A 153 8.69 -9.12 19.02
N LYS A 154 7.90 -8.81 20.06
CA LYS A 154 8.31 -7.86 21.10
C LYS A 154 9.61 -8.24 21.80
N ASP A 155 9.94 -9.54 21.89
CA ASP A 155 11.15 -10.03 22.55
C ASP A 155 12.32 -10.31 21.58
N ASN A 156 12.13 -10.09 20.27
CA ASN A 156 13.21 -10.26 19.29
C ASN A 156 14.31 -9.21 19.48
N ASP A 157 15.54 -9.60 19.20
CA ASP A 157 16.66 -8.66 19.09
C ASP A 157 16.42 -7.64 17.96
N LEU A 158 16.97 -6.43 18.13
CA LEU A 158 17.00 -5.46 17.06
C LEU A 158 18.04 -5.88 16.00
N VAL A 159 17.74 -5.60 14.72
CA VAL A 159 18.68 -5.83 13.62
C VAL A 159 19.73 -4.72 13.50
N SER A 160 19.49 -3.59 14.15
CA SER A 160 20.41 -2.44 14.26
C SER A 160 20.05 -1.59 15.48
N PRO A 161 20.98 -0.81 16.04
CA PRO A 161 20.63 0.19 17.04
C PRO A 161 19.56 1.18 16.53
N PRO A 162 18.66 1.68 17.40
CA PRO A 162 17.65 2.63 16.99
C PRO A 162 18.25 3.93 16.44
N GLY A 163 17.77 4.36 15.28
CA GLY A 163 18.18 5.59 14.59
C GLY A 163 19.40 5.46 13.68
N THR A 164 20.07 4.30 13.64
CA THR A 164 21.36 4.18 12.91
C THR A 164 21.24 3.62 11.50
N ALA A 165 20.16 2.91 11.18
CA ALA A 165 19.95 2.32 9.85
C ALA A 165 18.47 2.27 9.48
N TYR A 166 18.18 2.36 8.18
CA TYR A 166 16.85 2.12 7.63
C TYR A 166 16.63 0.62 7.42
N TYR A 167 15.53 0.10 7.96
CA TYR A 167 15.08 -1.26 7.75
C TYR A 167 13.55 -1.30 7.69
N TYR A 168 13.00 -1.61 6.51
CA TYR A 168 11.56 -1.68 6.30
C TYR A 168 10.93 -2.76 7.19
N SER A 169 10.00 -2.34 8.06
CA SER A 169 9.44 -3.21 9.10
C SER A 169 7.92 -3.13 9.13
N THR A 170 7.26 -4.26 8.85
CA THR A 170 5.83 -4.42 9.11
C THR A 170 5.54 -4.49 10.61
N TYR A 171 6.39 -5.16 11.39
CA TYR A 171 6.24 -5.24 12.85
C TYR A 171 6.32 -3.86 13.53
N GLY A 172 7.19 -2.97 13.05
CA GLY A 172 7.21 -1.59 13.50
C GLY A 172 5.86 -0.87 13.31
N TYR A 173 5.16 -1.13 12.21
CA TYR A 173 3.83 -0.56 11.95
C TYR A 173 2.71 -1.27 12.74
N VAL A 174 2.85 -2.56 13.05
CA VAL A 174 1.95 -3.24 14.00
C VAL A 174 2.07 -2.61 15.40
N LEU A 175 3.29 -2.27 15.82
CA LEU A 175 3.52 -1.58 17.09
C LEU A 175 2.92 -0.17 17.12
N LEU A 176 2.99 0.57 15.99
CA LEU A 176 2.28 1.84 15.84
C LEU A 176 0.75 1.67 15.94
N GLY A 177 0.20 0.58 15.39
CA GLY A 177 -1.21 0.23 15.59
C GLY A 177 -1.55 0.05 17.07
N ARG A 178 -0.73 -0.69 17.81
CA ARG A 178 -0.92 -0.89 19.27
C ARG A 178 -0.79 0.41 20.06
N LEU A 179 0.07 1.33 19.63
CA LEU A 179 0.15 2.68 20.18
C LEU A 179 -1.18 3.41 19.99
N ILE A 180 -1.71 3.45 18.76
CA ILE A 180 -2.98 4.13 18.45
C ILE A 180 -4.13 3.58 19.31
N GLU A 181 -4.17 2.27 19.53
CA GLU A 181 -5.19 1.61 20.37
C GLU A 181 -5.18 2.09 21.84
N ASN A 182 -4.02 2.53 22.34
CA ASN A 182 -3.83 2.90 23.74
C ASN A 182 -4.03 4.40 24.04
N VAL A 183 -4.34 5.24 23.04
CA VAL A 183 -4.35 6.72 23.12
C VAL A 183 -5.70 7.32 22.72
#